data_AF-A0A9J7MHL1-F1
#
_entry.id   AF-A0A9J7MHL1-F1
#
_cell.length_a   1.000
_cell.length_b   1.000
_cell.length_c   1.000
_cell.angle_alpha   90.00
_cell.angle_beta   90.00
_cell.angle_gamma   90.00
#
_symmetry.space_group_name_H-M   'P 1'
#
loop_
_entity.id
_entity.type
_entity.pdbx_description
1 polymer ?
#
loop_
_entity_poly.entity_id
_entity_poly.type
_entity_poly.pdbx_seq_one_letter_code
_entity_poly.pdbx_strand_id
1 'polypeptide(L)'
;MSDHSLNATDEEENSSYDEDLANTPTEICETLSKWTNYIHGWQDRYLVLKDGTLSYYKSENETEYGCRGSISLAKALIQPHEFDENRFDVTVNETTWYLRSDNTDHREQWVAALEAQKNAAGYGPDSGLRRHGSLFSVSSANLSTASTSSFKKGRNLKMKLAEMETFRDILCRQVDALQGYFDACATQIESEDNDTLVEDEADDENEDDYGTPRNSVEIPNHLKHDNHHNGNKAPHIRLPAGMNGLDFKGEAITFKATTAGIIATLSYCIDLMRQREDTWHRRLEKEQERRRRAEDAYKRCMEELKKKAAIGGPDYQEGPHSAINEEEFYDAVESALDRNDKLEEMVLSNQITDSVSAMTDAGGLAPYLAELERKVSEHHRLAFQSKDGESDWQLLLEEGEMKVYRREVEEDGIVVDPLKAQNVVKGVTAHEICHYFWDVDIRMEWETTVEIVKLVEKISDDTVVVYQTHKRMWPTMQRDSLFVSSIRQVDTGDDEGPSWVVCNFSVDHPSLPVSNKCVRVKLNIGLVCKTLVTPPADGQPITRDDVSCKIAYAAYVNPGGWVPASVLRTLAKREYPRFLRKFSAYVQGKTKDKPIMF
;
A
#
# COMPACT_ATOMS: atom_id res chain seq x y z
N MET A 1 -77.59 8.32 24.42
CA MET A 1 -77.32 8.23 25.88
C MET A 1 -76.27 7.16 26.09
N SER A 2 -75.64 7.19 27.26
CA SER A 2 -74.73 6.19 27.83
C SER A 2 -75.37 4.77 27.92
N ASP A 3 -74.65 3.70 28.27
CA ASP A 3 -73.29 3.59 28.84
C ASP A 3 -72.58 2.26 28.51
N HIS A 4 -71.33 2.09 28.95
CA HIS A 4 -70.54 0.85 28.82
C HIS A 4 -70.93 -0.28 29.80
N SER A 5 -70.74 -1.54 29.41
CA SER A 5 -70.03 -2.56 30.24
C SER A 5 -69.61 -3.81 29.47
N LEU A 6 -68.64 -4.53 30.01
CA LEU A 6 -68.02 -5.78 29.53
C LEU A 6 -68.80 -7.01 30.09
N ASN A 7 -68.55 -8.30 29.78
CA ASN A 7 -67.28 -8.97 29.48
C ASN A 7 -67.43 -10.39 28.83
N ALA A 8 -66.30 -10.95 28.39
CA ALA A 8 -65.99 -12.21 27.69
C ALA A 8 -66.72 -13.55 28.02
N THR A 9 -66.89 -14.39 26.98
CA THR A 9 -66.35 -15.76 26.72
C THR A 9 -66.72 -16.12 25.25
N ASP A 10 -65.88 -16.66 24.36
CA ASP A 10 -65.05 -17.90 24.37
C ASP A 10 -65.93 -19.18 24.38
N GLU A 11 -65.73 -20.22 23.55
CA GLU A 11 -64.94 -20.43 22.30
C GLU A 11 -65.90 -20.68 21.08
N GLU A 12 -65.61 -21.24 19.88
CA GLU A 12 -64.45 -21.89 19.20
C GLU A 12 -64.62 -21.82 17.64
N GLU A 13 -63.76 -22.49 16.85
CA GLU A 13 -63.84 -22.85 15.41
C GLU A 13 -64.25 -21.79 14.34
N ASN A 14 -63.24 -21.12 13.73
CA ASN A 14 -62.87 -21.30 12.30
C ASN A 14 -61.76 -20.33 11.85
N SER A 15 -60.49 -20.69 12.07
CA SER A 15 -59.32 -19.90 11.61
C SER A 15 -58.14 -20.81 11.22
N SER A 16 -57.87 -20.95 9.92
CA SER A 16 -56.72 -21.74 9.42
C SER A 16 -56.18 -21.25 8.06
N TYR A 17 -56.35 -19.97 7.72
CA TYR A 17 -56.07 -19.43 6.38
C TYR A 17 -55.45 -18.02 6.34
N ASP A 18 -54.87 -17.52 7.45
CA ASP A 18 -54.36 -16.13 7.50
C ASP A 18 -53.13 -15.94 8.42
N GLU A 19 -52.27 -16.96 8.55
CA GLU A 19 -51.06 -16.90 9.42
C GLU A 19 -49.72 -17.00 8.63
N ASP A 20 -49.77 -17.31 7.33
CA ASP A 20 -48.58 -17.44 6.46
C ASP A 20 -48.02 -16.10 5.91
N LEU A 21 -48.74 -14.98 6.03
CA LEU A 21 -48.32 -13.68 5.48
C LEU A 21 -47.38 -12.87 6.39
N ALA A 22 -47.17 -13.28 7.64
CA ALA A 22 -46.45 -12.48 8.64
C ALA A 22 -44.91 -12.50 8.51
N ASN A 23 -44.35 -13.19 7.51
CA ASN A 23 -42.92 -13.53 7.45
C ASN A 23 -42.23 -13.19 6.12
N THR A 24 -42.83 -12.33 5.29
CA THR A 24 -42.14 -11.71 4.14
C THR A 24 -41.14 -10.67 4.65
N PRO A 25 -39.83 -10.78 4.35
CA PRO A 25 -38.86 -9.78 4.80
C PRO A 25 -39.19 -8.39 4.24
N THR A 26 -39.20 -7.37 5.11
CA THR A 26 -39.60 -6.00 4.75
C THR A 26 -38.83 -5.49 3.54
N GLU A 27 -39.56 -5.03 2.53
CA GLU A 27 -39.00 -4.32 1.39
C GLU A 27 -38.62 -2.90 1.81
N ILE A 28 -37.36 -2.52 1.62
CA ILE A 28 -36.87 -1.17 1.93
C ILE A 28 -36.51 -0.48 0.62
N CYS A 29 -37.07 0.71 0.40
CA CYS A 29 -36.90 1.49 -0.82
C CYS A 29 -36.71 2.97 -0.48
N GLU A 30 -35.46 3.41 -0.42
CA GLU A 30 -35.08 4.76 0.03
C GLU A 30 -33.90 5.30 -0.80
N THR A 31 -33.60 6.59 -0.66
CA THR A 31 -32.40 7.17 -1.26
C THR A 31 -31.22 7.04 -0.31
N LEU A 32 -30.10 6.50 -0.80
CA LEU A 32 -28.82 6.49 -0.09
C LEU A 32 -27.74 7.12 -0.98
N SER A 33 -26.75 7.75 -0.34
CA SER A 33 -25.59 8.25 -1.06
C SER A 33 -24.66 7.08 -1.39
N LYS A 34 -24.53 6.75 -2.68
CA LYS A 34 -23.75 5.62 -3.20
C LYS A 34 -22.49 6.12 -3.91
N TRP A 35 -21.35 5.49 -3.67
CA TRP A 35 -20.16 5.74 -4.49
C TRP A 35 -20.34 5.19 -5.91
N THR A 36 -20.03 6.02 -6.91
CA THR A 36 -20.26 5.70 -8.33
C THR A 36 -18.98 5.53 -9.14
N ASN A 37 -18.13 6.55 -9.20
CA ASN A 37 -16.78 6.52 -9.77
C ASN A 37 -15.99 7.77 -9.30
N TYR A 38 -14.73 7.92 -9.73
CA TYR A 38 -13.87 9.03 -9.31
C TYR A 38 -14.29 10.40 -9.87
N ILE A 39 -15.06 10.44 -10.96
CA ILE A 39 -15.52 11.67 -11.62
C ILE A 39 -16.77 12.26 -10.94
N HIS A 40 -17.67 11.41 -10.45
CA HIS A 40 -18.95 11.79 -9.84
C HIS A 40 -19.00 11.57 -8.32
N GLY A 41 -18.11 10.75 -7.77
CA GLY A 41 -17.97 10.47 -6.35
C GLY A 41 -19.20 9.80 -5.71
N TRP A 42 -19.52 10.27 -4.49
CA TRP A 42 -20.78 9.99 -3.82
C TRP A 42 -21.93 10.65 -4.55
N GLN A 43 -22.99 9.90 -4.76
CA GLN A 43 -24.14 10.32 -5.53
C GLN A 43 -25.40 9.68 -4.95
N ASP A 44 -26.46 10.47 -4.80
CA ASP A 44 -27.73 9.97 -4.29
C ASP A 44 -28.36 9.02 -5.31
N ARG A 45 -28.68 7.80 -4.86
CA ARG A 45 -29.29 6.75 -5.66
C ARG A 45 -30.44 6.15 -4.88
N TYR A 46 -31.51 5.81 -5.57
CA TYR A 46 -32.64 5.11 -4.97
C TYR A 46 -32.28 3.63 -4.89
N LEU A 47 -32.15 3.11 -3.68
CA LEU A 47 -31.82 1.72 -3.36
C LEU A 47 -33.11 0.97 -3.05
N VAL A 48 -33.27 -0.22 -3.61
CA VAL A 48 -34.41 -1.11 -3.37
C VAL A 48 -33.89 -2.47 -2.92
N LEU A 49 -34.27 -2.87 -1.71
CA LEU A 49 -33.97 -4.16 -1.09
C LEU A 49 -35.23 -5.01 -1.06
N LYS A 50 -35.29 -6.03 -1.92
CA LYS A 50 -36.45 -6.91 -2.11
C LYS A 50 -36.00 -8.34 -2.44
N ASP A 51 -36.70 -9.34 -1.93
CA ASP A 51 -36.50 -10.77 -2.31
C ASP A 51 -35.04 -11.25 -2.26
N GLY A 52 -34.28 -10.82 -1.24
CA GLY A 52 -32.86 -11.18 -1.10
C GLY A 52 -31.94 -10.50 -2.12
N THR A 53 -32.39 -9.41 -2.76
CA THR A 53 -31.70 -8.71 -3.84
C THR A 53 -31.68 -7.20 -3.57
N LEU A 54 -30.48 -6.60 -3.62
CA LEU A 54 -30.28 -5.16 -3.50
C LEU A 54 -30.04 -4.56 -4.89
N SER A 55 -30.91 -3.65 -5.32
CA SER A 55 -30.83 -2.98 -6.63
C SER A 55 -30.76 -1.47 -6.47
N TYR A 56 -30.16 -0.75 -7.43
CA TYR A 56 -30.14 0.72 -7.40
C TYR A 56 -30.56 1.37 -8.73
N TYR A 57 -31.16 2.56 -8.60
CA TYR A 57 -31.65 3.40 -9.68
C TYR A 57 -31.04 4.81 -9.56
N LYS A 58 -31.14 5.62 -10.62
CA LYS A 58 -30.64 7.00 -10.59
C LYS A 58 -31.50 7.91 -9.70
N SER A 59 -32.79 7.64 -9.64
CA SER A 59 -33.79 8.22 -8.73
C SER A 59 -35.01 7.30 -8.69
N GLU A 60 -35.92 7.52 -7.74
CA GLU A 60 -37.21 6.82 -7.64
C GLU A 60 -38.04 6.92 -8.93
N ASN A 61 -38.14 8.13 -9.50
CA ASN A 61 -38.82 8.41 -10.77
C ASN A 61 -38.15 7.76 -12.00
N GLU A 62 -36.95 7.18 -11.88
CA GLU A 62 -36.26 6.45 -12.96
C GLU A 62 -36.42 4.91 -12.85
N THR A 63 -37.21 4.40 -11.90
CA THR A 63 -37.44 2.96 -11.72
C THR A 63 -38.01 2.26 -12.96
N GLU A 64 -38.92 2.91 -13.69
CA GLU A 64 -39.52 2.39 -14.94
C GLU A 64 -38.48 2.13 -16.06
N TYR A 65 -37.32 2.79 -16.02
CA TYR A 65 -36.26 2.67 -17.03
C TYR A 65 -35.26 1.53 -16.72
N GLY A 66 -35.47 0.80 -15.62
CA GLY A 66 -34.66 -0.34 -15.20
C GLY A 66 -33.49 0.01 -14.26
N CYS A 67 -33.04 -0.98 -13.50
CA CYS A 67 -31.99 -0.80 -12.49
C CYS A 67 -30.63 -0.51 -13.14
N ARG A 68 -29.86 0.39 -12.54
CA ARG A 68 -28.46 0.69 -12.91
C ARG A 68 -27.47 -0.37 -12.41
N GLY A 69 -27.89 -1.20 -11.45
CA GLY A 69 -27.18 -2.39 -10.99
C GLY A 69 -28.01 -3.16 -9.97
N SER A 70 -27.70 -4.45 -9.80
CA SER A 70 -28.40 -5.36 -8.88
C SER A 70 -27.44 -6.42 -8.33
N ILE A 71 -27.56 -6.75 -7.05
CA ILE A 71 -26.72 -7.71 -6.32
C ILE A 71 -27.62 -8.66 -5.52
N SER A 72 -27.45 -9.97 -5.70
CA SER A 72 -28.08 -10.99 -4.83
C SER A 72 -27.29 -11.15 -3.53
N LEU A 73 -27.99 -11.10 -2.40
CA LEU A 73 -27.39 -11.06 -1.06
C LEU A 73 -26.96 -12.43 -0.52
N ALA A 74 -27.33 -13.53 -1.18
CA ALA A 74 -27.05 -14.90 -0.74
C ALA A 74 -25.55 -15.23 -0.54
N LYS A 75 -24.64 -14.38 -1.04
CA LYS A 75 -23.18 -14.43 -0.78
C LYS A 75 -22.57 -13.07 -0.43
N ALA A 76 -23.38 -12.11 0.04
CA ALA A 76 -22.90 -10.78 0.38
C ALA A 76 -22.12 -10.75 1.70
N LEU A 77 -20.96 -10.12 1.67
CA LEU A 77 -20.31 -9.55 2.84
C LEU A 77 -20.87 -8.14 3.04
N ILE A 78 -21.39 -7.87 4.23
CA ILE A 78 -21.94 -6.57 4.63
C ILE A 78 -21.06 -6.12 5.79
N GLN A 79 -20.49 -4.92 5.70
CA GLN A 79 -19.52 -4.43 6.68
C GLN A 79 -19.76 -2.95 6.98
N PRO A 80 -20.19 -2.59 8.21
CA PRO A 80 -20.13 -1.21 8.69
C PRO A 80 -18.70 -0.68 8.66
N HIS A 81 -18.51 0.60 8.36
CA HIS A 81 -17.18 1.19 8.30
C HIS A 81 -16.64 1.52 9.69
N GLU A 82 -15.35 1.23 9.95
CA GLU A 82 -14.74 1.37 11.28
C GLU A 82 -14.60 2.83 11.76
N PHE A 83 -14.56 3.79 10.84
CA PHE A 83 -14.29 5.21 11.13
C PHE A 83 -15.32 6.19 10.55
N ASP A 84 -16.35 5.69 9.87
CA ASP A 84 -17.43 6.51 9.29
C ASP A 84 -18.76 5.94 9.77
N GLU A 85 -19.34 6.62 10.78
CA GLU A 85 -20.53 6.16 11.49
C GLU A 85 -21.77 6.04 10.60
N ASN A 86 -21.76 6.63 9.40
CA ASN A 86 -22.86 6.55 8.45
C ASN A 86 -22.60 5.56 7.30
N ARG A 87 -21.38 5.03 7.13
CA ARG A 87 -21.00 4.20 5.97
C ARG A 87 -21.11 2.70 6.25
N PHE A 88 -21.52 1.97 5.23
CA PHE A 88 -21.46 0.51 5.16
C PHE A 88 -21.17 0.05 3.74
N ASP A 89 -20.42 -1.05 3.62
CA ASP A 89 -19.95 -1.57 2.35
C ASP A 89 -20.59 -2.95 2.08
N VAL A 90 -21.17 -3.14 0.90
CA VAL A 90 -21.82 -4.39 0.47
C VAL A 90 -21.01 -5.02 -0.66
N THR A 91 -20.40 -6.18 -0.41
CA THR A 91 -19.48 -6.85 -1.35
C THR A 91 -19.97 -8.23 -1.76
N VAL A 92 -20.03 -8.48 -3.07
CA VAL A 92 -20.29 -9.80 -3.67
C VAL A 92 -19.23 -10.09 -4.73
N ASN A 93 -18.52 -11.20 -4.57
CA ASN A 93 -17.37 -11.61 -5.40
C ASN A 93 -16.31 -10.49 -5.47
N GLU A 94 -16.14 -9.84 -6.62
CA GLU A 94 -15.19 -8.75 -6.85
C GLU A 94 -15.89 -7.38 -7.00
N THR A 95 -17.18 -7.28 -6.66
CA THR A 95 -17.96 -6.04 -6.72
C THR A 95 -18.34 -5.57 -5.33
N THR A 96 -17.83 -4.40 -4.93
CA THR A 96 -18.22 -3.69 -3.70
C THR A 96 -19.06 -2.46 -4.04
N TRP A 97 -20.16 -2.26 -3.33
CA TRP A 97 -20.90 -1.00 -3.28
C TRP A 97 -20.66 -0.34 -1.94
N TYR A 98 -19.98 0.80 -1.95
CA TYR A 98 -19.86 1.70 -0.81
C TYR A 98 -21.15 2.54 -0.72
N LEU A 99 -21.81 2.51 0.44
CA LEU A 99 -23.08 3.18 0.72
C LEU A 99 -22.96 4.01 1.99
N ARG A 100 -23.62 5.17 2.04
CA ARG A 100 -23.70 6.05 3.21
C ARG A 100 -25.14 6.51 3.43
N SER A 101 -25.59 6.46 4.68
CA SER A 101 -26.86 7.01 5.18
C SER A 101 -26.73 8.45 5.70
N ASP A 102 -27.85 9.08 6.04
CA ASP A 102 -27.87 10.41 6.65
C ASP A 102 -27.37 10.41 8.11
N ASN A 103 -27.53 9.29 8.81
CA ASN A 103 -27.16 9.11 10.21
C ASN A 103 -26.85 7.64 10.57
N THR A 104 -26.27 7.43 11.74
CA THR A 104 -25.85 6.14 12.33
C THR A 104 -27.01 5.15 12.49
N ASP A 105 -28.19 5.62 12.92
CA ASP A 105 -29.37 4.77 13.14
C ASP A 105 -29.90 4.20 11.80
N HIS A 106 -29.95 5.03 10.76
CA HIS A 106 -30.33 4.62 9.40
C HIS A 106 -29.31 3.63 8.81
N ARG A 107 -28.00 3.78 9.10
CA ARG A 107 -26.99 2.77 8.72
C ARG A 107 -27.33 1.43 9.36
N GLU A 108 -27.62 1.42 10.66
CA GLU A 108 -27.89 0.18 11.40
C GLU A 108 -29.19 -0.49 10.95
N GLN A 109 -30.25 0.28 10.66
CA GLN A 109 -31.47 -0.20 10.02
C GLN A 109 -31.19 -0.88 8.68
N TRP A 110 -30.41 -0.24 7.80
CA TRP A 110 -30.05 -0.80 6.49
C TRP A 110 -29.17 -2.05 6.60
N VAL A 111 -28.15 -2.04 7.47
CA VAL A 111 -27.29 -3.22 7.71
C VAL A 111 -28.11 -4.39 8.25
N ALA A 112 -28.94 -4.17 9.27
CA ALA A 112 -29.78 -5.22 9.86
C ALA A 112 -30.76 -5.83 8.84
N ALA A 113 -31.40 -5.00 7.99
CA ALA A 113 -32.29 -5.47 6.95
C ALA A 113 -31.56 -6.28 5.86
N LEU A 114 -30.37 -5.84 5.45
CA LEU A 114 -29.52 -6.56 4.49
C LEU A 114 -29.07 -7.92 5.04
N GLU A 115 -28.70 -8.00 6.32
CA GLU A 115 -28.35 -9.27 6.97
C GLU A 115 -29.57 -10.19 7.14
N ALA A 116 -30.74 -9.65 7.50
CA ALA A 116 -31.98 -10.42 7.59
C ALA A 116 -32.38 -11.03 6.23
N GLN A 117 -32.40 -10.23 5.15
CA GLN A 117 -32.71 -10.73 3.81
C GLN A 117 -31.65 -11.71 3.27
N LYS A 118 -30.36 -11.47 3.54
CA LYS A 118 -29.26 -12.41 3.25
C LYS A 118 -29.47 -13.76 3.92
N ASN A 119 -29.81 -13.75 5.21
CA ASN A 119 -30.01 -14.97 5.99
C ASN A 119 -31.25 -15.74 5.51
N ALA A 120 -32.35 -15.06 5.20
CA ALA A 120 -33.54 -15.69 4.59
C ALA A 120 -33.21 -16.32 3.22
N ALA A 121 -32.49 -15.60 2.34
CA ALA A 121 -32.07 -16.09 1.03
C ALA A 121 -31.12 -17.29 1.08
N GLY A 122 -30.45 -17.53 2.22
CA GLY A 122 -29.53 -18.66 2.42
C GLY A 122 -30.21 -20.01 2.71
N TYR A 123 -31.51 -20.03 3.01
CA TYR A 123 -32.22 -21.24 3.50
C TYR A 123 -33.31 -21.79 2.54
N GLY A 124 -33.56 -21.14 1.40
CA GLY A 124 -34.61 -21.55 0.45
C GLY A 124 -34.18 -22.63 -0.55
N PRO A 125 -34.97 -23.71 -0.75
CA PRO A 125 -34.74 -24.66 -1.84
C PRO A 125 -35.27 -24.14 -3.20
N ASP A 126 -34.41 -24.13 -4.22
CA ASP A 126 -34.72 -24.03 -5.65
C ASP A 126 -35.62 -22.87 -6.16
N SER A 127 -35.26 -21.61 -5.88
CA SER A 127 -35.74 -20.43 -6.63
C SER A 127 -35.04 -20.28 -8.00
N GLY A 128 -35.12 -21.31 -8.85
CA GLY A 128 -34.31 -21.43 -10.07
C GLY A 128 -34.64 -20.46 -11.21
N LEU A 129 -33.69 -19.57 -11.55
CA LEU A 129 -33.74 -18.74 -12.76
C LEU A 129 -33.71 -19.60 -14.05
N ARG A 130 -34.66 -19.32 -14.96
CA ARG A 130 -34.94 -20.17 -16.13
C ARG A 130 -34.03 -19.90 -17.33
N ARG A 131 -33.11 -20.84 -17.59
CA ARG A 131 -32.56 -21.28 -18.89
C ARG A 131 -32.30 -20.23 -20.01
N HIS A 132 -31.02 -19.95 -20.25
CA HIS A 132 -30.33 -20.06 -21.54
C HIS A 132 -28.81 -20.03 -21.26
N GLY A 133 -27.89 -20.79 -21.87
CA GLY A 133 -27.97 -21.90 -22.83
C GLY A 133 -26.51 -22.27 -23.24
N SER A 134 -26.20 -23.55 -23.45
CA SER A 134 -24.81 -24.14 -23.48
C SER A 134 -24.04 -24.01 -22.15
N LEU A 135 -23.52 -25.05 -21.49
CA LEU A 135 -22.70 -26.22 -21.89
C LEU A 135 -21.22 -25.89 -22.13
N PHE A 136 -20.39 -26.01 -21.09
CA PHE A 136 -19.31 -27.02 -21.02
C PHE A 136 -18.65 -27.05 -19.63
N SER A 137 -19.01 -28.04 -18.81
CA SER A 137 -18.34 -28.35 -17.54
C SER A 137 -17.38 -29.53 -17.71
N VAL A 138 -16.09 -29.34 -17.45
CA VAL A 138 -15.09 -30.44 -17.49
C VAL A 138 -14.37 -30.60 -16.15
N SER A 139 -14.95 -31.47 -15.34
CA SER A 139 -14.28 -32.40 -14.40
C SER A 139 -13.14 -31.88 -13.52
N SER A 140 -13.49 -31.40 -12.32
CA SER A 140 -12.60 -31.42 -11.16
C SER A 140 -12.44 -32.85 -10.60
N ALA A 141 -11.37 -33.56 -10.96
CA ALA A 141 -11.03 -34.86 -10.34
C ALA A 141 -9.52 -35.16 -10.41
N ASN A 142 -8.90 -35.43 -9.26
CA ASN A 142 -7.88 -36.47 -9.01
C ASN A 142 -7.16 -36.24 -7.66
N LEU A 143 -7.60 -36.94 -6.61
CA LEU A 143 -6.96 -36.94 -5.30
C LEU A 143 -6.25 -38.29 -5.03
N SER A 144 -4.93 -38.23 -4.88
CA SER A 144 -4.08 -39.16 -4.09
C SER A 144 -4.24 -40.69 -4.24
N THR A 145 -3.51 -41.30 -5.18
CA THR A 145 -3.21 -42.75 -5.17
C THR A 145 -1.74 -43.07 -5.51
N ALA A 146 -0.81 -43.01 -4.53
CA ALA A 146 0.64 -43.15 -4.81
C ALA A 146 1.54 -43.80 -3.72
N SER A 147 0.99 -44.53 -2.72
CA SER A 147 1.75 -44.91 -1.51
C SER A 147 1.82 -46.42 -1.15
N THR A 148 2.05 -47.32 -2.13
CA THR A 148 2.15 -48.78 -1.85
C THR A 148 3.32 -49.54 -2.50
N SER A 149 4.09 -48.94 -3.42
CA SER A 149 5.10 -49.67 -4.20
C SER A 149 6.47 -49.85 -3.54
N SER A 150 6.85 -48.98 -2.59
CA SER A 150 8.21 -48.95 -2.02
C SER A 150 8.61 -50.21 -1.23
N PHE A 151 7.66 -50.86 -0.54
CA PHE A 151 7.95 -51.96 0.39
C PHE A 151 8.43 -53.27 -0.27
N LYS A 152 8.18 -53.47 -1.57
CA LYS A 152 8.57 -54.72 -2.25
C LYS A 152 10.07 -54.78 -2.58
N LYS A 153 10.73 -53.66 -2.94
CA LYS A 153 12.16 -53.65 -3.30
C LYS A 153 13.10 -53.93 -2.12
N GLY A 154 12.74 -53.53 -0.90
CA GLY A 154 13.60 -53.71 0.29
C GLY A 154 13.89 -55.16 0.67
N ARG A 155 13.00 -56.10 0.28
CA ARG A 155 13.16 -57.53 0.58
C ARG A 155 14.37 -58.15 -0.12
N ASN A 156 14.69 -57.73 -1.35
CA ASN A 156 15.77 -58.33 -2.14
C ASN A 156 17.15 -58.06 -1.53
N LEU A 157 17.42 -56.83 -1.10
CA LEU A 157 18.68 -56.49 -0.43
C LEU A 157 18.80 -57.21 0.92
N LYS A 158 17.72 -57.31 1.71
CA LYS A 158 17.74 -58.05 2.98
C LYS A 158 18.01 -59.55 2.79
N MET A 159 17.46 -60.17 1.74
CA MET A 159 17.77 -61.57 1.42
C MET A 159 19.23 -61.75 1.01
N LYS A 160 19.79 -60.86 0.17
CA LYS A 160 21.19 -60.92 -0.27
C LYS A 160 22.20 -60.66 0.87
N LEU A 161 21.85 -59.83 1.85
CA LEU A 161 22.64 -59.68 3.08
C LEU A 161 22.63 -60.97 3.93
N ALA A 162 21.49 -61.65 4.07
CA ALA A 162 21.42 -62.95 4.77
C ALA A 162 22.19 -64.07 4.03
N GLU A 163 22.22 -64.04 2.69
CA GLU A 163 23.10 -64.91 1.91
C GLU A 163 24.59 -64.62 2.20
N MET A 164 25.00 -63.34 2.27
CA MET A 164 26.37 -62.96 2.67
C MET A 164 26.72 -63.37 4.10
N GLU A 165 25.80 -63.25 5.06
CA GLU A 165 25.98 -63.72 6.44
C GLU A 165 26.20 -65.25 6.46
N THR A 166 25.42 -65.99 5.67
CA THR A 166 25.58 -67.45 5.52
C THR A 166 26.93 -67.81 4.89
N PHE A 167 27.36 -67.09 3.84
CA PHE A 167 28.67 -67.33 3.23
C PHE A 167 29.84 -66.92 4.14
N ARG A 168 29.69 -65.86 4.96
CA ARG A 168 30.69 -65.49 5.99
C ARG A 168 30.90 -66.64 6.97
N ASP A 169 29.83 -67.22 7.49
CA ASP A 169 29.91 -68.29 8.50
C ASP A 169 30.49 -69.59 7.94
N ILE A 170 30.32 -69.85 6.64
CA ILE A 170 31.02 -70.92 5.92
C ILE A 170 32.50 -70.55 5.75
N LEU A 171 32.81 -69.33 5.32
CA LEU A 171 34.18 -68.88 5.07
C LEU A 171 35.02 -68.85 6.35
N CYS A 172 34.47 -68.44 7.49
CA CYS A 172 35.16 -68.51 8.79
C CYS A 172 35.60 -69.94 9.09
N ARG A 173 34.70 -70.92 9.00
CA ARG A 173 35.03 -72.34 9.25
C ARG A 173 36.08 -72.88 8.28
N GLN A 174 36.04 -72.43 7.03
CA GLN A 174 37.05 -72.78 6.01
C GLN A 174 38.41 -72.15 6.33
N VAL A 175 38.44 -70.92 6.85
CA VAL A 175 39.67 -70.27 7.35
C VAL A 175 40.19 -70.99 8.59
N ASP A 176 39.32 -71.33 9.56
CA ASP A 176 39.71 -72.08 10.77
C ASP A 176 40.33 -73.45 10.41
N ALA A 177 39.74 -74.16 9.44
CA ALA A 177 40.25 -75.45 8.95
C ALA A 177 41.57 -75.32 8.18
N LEU A 178 41.73 -74.27 7.36
CA LEU A 178 42.99 -73.98 6.66
C LEU A 178 44.09 -73.51 7.63
N GLN A 179 43.75 -72.70 8.64
CA GLN A 179 44.67 -72.24 9.68
C GLN A 179 45.18 -73.44 10.48
N GLY A 180 44.29 -74.33 10.95
CA GLY A 180 44.69 -75.56 11.65
C GLY A 180 45.56 -76.50 10.80
N TYR A 181 45.48 -76.45 9.47
CA TYR A 181 46.41 -77.14 8.58
C TYR A 181 47.78 -76.43 8.52
N PHE A 182 47.80 -75.10 8.40
CA PHE A 182 49.05 -74.32 8.40
C PHE A 182 49.79 -74.41 9.75
N ASP A 183 49.07 -74.33 10.87
CA ASP A 183 49.62 -74.48 12.22
C ASP A 183 50.23 -75.87 12.40
N ALA A 184 49.55 -76.93 11.93
CA ALA A 184 50.07 -78.30 11.94
C ALA A 184 51.35 -78.44 11.09
N CYS A 185 51.45 -77.76 9.95
CA CYS A 185 52.69 -77.70 9.15
C CYS A 185 53.80 -76.86 9.82
N ALA A 186 53.46 -75.75 10.48
CA ALA A 186 54.43 -74.90 11.18
C ALA A 186 55.06 -75.65 12.36
N THR A 187 54.24 -76.29 13.21
CA THR A 187 54.75 -77.15 14.30
C THR A 187 55.57 -78.35 13.79
N GLN A 188 55.38 -78.76 12.54
CA GLN A 188 56.20 -79.81 11.92
C GLN A 188 57.61 -79.28 11.58
N ILE A 189 57.71 -78.06 11.06
CA ILE A 189 58.99 -77.38 10.78
C ILE A 189 59.75 -77.07 12.08
N GLU A 190 59.06 -76.53 13.09
CA GLU A 190 59.63 -76.28 14.44
C GLU A 190 60.13 -77.57 15.12
N SER A 191 59.63 -78.75 14.71
CA SER A 191 60.10 -80.05 15.20
C SER A 191 61.29 -80.63 14.43
N GLU A 192 61.61 -80.13 13.22
CA GLU A 192 62.78 -80.57 12.44
C GLU A 192 64.03 -79.70 12.73
N ASP A 193 63.88 -78.42 13.09
CA ASP A 193 65.00 -77.52 13.43
C ASP A 193 65.60 -77.71 14.84
N ASN A 194 64.95 -78.49 15.73
CA ASN A 194 65.26 -78.54 17.17
C ASN A 194 66.00 -79.82 17.64
N ASP A 195 66.53 -80.64 16.71
CA ASP A 195 67.23 -81.90 17.03
C ASP A 195 68.70 -81.94 16.53
N THR A 196 69.29 -80.77 16.21
CA THR A 196 70.74 -80.61 15.99
C THR A 196 71.30 -79.38 16.69
N LEU A 197 71.61 -79.51 17.98
CA LEU A 197 72.56 -78.62 18.67
C LEU A 197 74.00 -79.06 18.39
N VAL A 198 74.91 -78.10 18.23
CA VAL A 198 76.20 -77.95 18.95
C VAL A 198 77.03 -76.83 18.28
N GLU A 199 77.26 -75.78 19.07
CA GLU A 199 78.47 -74.94 19.22
C GLU A 199 79.41 -74.69 18.02
N ASP A 200 79.72 -73.41 17.75
CA ASP A 200 81.05 -72.88 18.14
C ASP A 200 81.05 -71.34 18.27
N GLU A 201 82.12 -70.80 18.86
CA GLU A 201 82.29 -69.45 19.42
C GLU A 201 82.53 -68.31 18.39
N ALA A 202 82.15 -67.06 18.74
CA ALA A 202 83.00 -65.85 18.64
C ALA A 202 82.33 -64.56 19.18
N ASP A 203 83.17 -63.61 19.59
CA ASP A 203 82.88 -62.21 20.01
C ASP A 203 82.20 -61.37 18.88
N ASP A 204 81.64 -60.16 19.08
CA ASP A 204 82.14 -59.01 19.85
C ASP A 204 81.03 -57.94 20.16
N GLU A 205 81.38 -56.89 20.90
CA GLU A 205 80.49 -55.87 21.49
C GLU A 205 80.07 -54.72 20.54
N ASN A 206 78.84 -54.17 20.68
CA ASN A 206 78.54 -52.77 21.10
C ASN A 206 77.18 -52.16 20.68
N GLU A 207 76.64 -51.35 21.61
CA GLU A 207 75.83 -50.09 21.53
C GLU A 207 74.70 -49.84 20.49
N ASP A 208 73.50 -49.58 21.04
CA ASP A 208 72.61 -48.40 20.89
C ASP A 208 72.21 -47.84 19.48
N ASP A 209 70.89 -47.59 19.26
CA ASP A 209 70.22 -46.31 19.60
C ASP A 209 68.82 -46.11 18.90
N TYR A 210 68.16 -44.99 19.16
CA TYR A 210 66.82 -44.55 18.72
C TYR A 210 66.35 -44.87 17.28
N GLY A 211 65.04 -45.17 17.18
CA GLY A 211 64.13 -44.15 16.61
C GLY A 211 63.19 -44.55 15.47
N THR A 212 61.88 -44.48 15.72
CA THR A 212 60.86 -44.30 14.66
C THR A 212 61.13 -43.05 13.82
N PRO A 213 60.85 -43.08 12.49
CA PRO A 213 59.64 -42.36 12.09
C PRO A 213 58.82 -42.97 10.94
N ARG A 214 57.55 -42.51 10.92
CA ARG A 214 56.71 -42.17 9.75
C ARG A 214 57.52 -41.73 8.49
N ASN A 215 57.00 -41.79 7.25
CA ASN A 215 55.60 -41.73 6.81
C ASN A 215 55.42 -42.18 5.34
N SER A 216 54.16 -42.22 4.87
CA SER A 216 53.70 -42.00 3.48
C SER A 216 54.39 -42.73 2.29
N VAL A 217 53.63 -43.57 1.60
CA VAL A 217 53.94 -44.04 0.23
C VAL A 217 52.74 -43.78 -0.68
N GLU A 218 52.96 -43.02 -1.75
CA GLU A 218 52.02 -42.89 -2.87
C GLU A 218 52.18 -44.08 -3.84
N ILE A 219 51.12 -44.45 -4.56
CA ILE A 219 51.16 -45.56 -5.53
C ILE A 219 51.47 -45.02 -6.93
N PRO A 220 52.53 -45.53 -7.59
CA PRO A 220 52.48 -45.75 -9.03
C PRO A 220 52.63 -47.23 -9.40
N ASN A 221 51.78 -47.67 -10.33
CA ASN A 221 51.81 -48.99 -10.96
C ASN A 221 53.18 -49.34 -11.56
N HIS A 222 53.56 -50.63 -11.52
CA HIS A 222 53.72 -51.40 -12.76
C HIS A 222 53.79 -52.91 -12.52
N LEU A 223 52.77 -53.63 -13.02
CA LEU A 223 52.91 -55.06 -13.30
C LEU A 223 53.73 -55.24 -14.58
N LYS A 224 54.80 -56.04 -14.50
CA LYS A 224 55.37 -56.76 -15.65
C LYS A 224 55.33 -58.26 -15.34
N HIS A 225 54.80 -59.02 -16.28
CA HIS A 225 55.02 -60.46 -16.32
C HIS A 225 56.46 -60.73 -16.73
N ASP A 226 57.15 -61.61 -16.02
CA ASP A 226 58.21 -62.43 -16.61
C ASP A 226 58.09 -63.86 -16.08
N ASN A 227 58.18 -64.82 -17.00
CA ASN A 227 58.11 -66.25 -16.72
C ASN A 227 59.53 -66.81 -16.65
N HIS A 228 59.96 -67.29 -15.50
CA HIS A 228 61.10 -68.22 -15.43
C HIS A 228 60.71 -69.51 -14.74
N HIS A 229 60.61 -70.58 -15.54
CA HIS A 229 60.81 -71.92 -15.03
C HIS A 229 62.26 -72.04 -14.55
N ASN A 230 62.44 -72.42 -13.28
CA ASN A 230 63.55 -73.27 -12.89
C ASN A 230 63.02 -74.34 -11.92
N GLY A 231 63.42 -75.59 -12.14
CA GLY A 231 62.89 -76.72 -11.40
C GLY A 231 63.70 -76.99 -10.14
N ASN A 232 63.15 -76.67 -8.97
CA ASN A 232 63.58 -77.27 -7.70
C ASN A 232 62.42 -78.05 -7.08
N LYS A 233 62.75 -79.19 -6.48
CA LYS A 233 61.75 -80.15 -5.97
C LYS A 233 61.15 -79.61 -4.67
N ALA A 234 59.84 -79.37 -4.63
CA ALA A 234 59.15 -79.16 -3.37
C ALA A 234 59.30 -80.42 -2.48
N PRO A 235 59.56 -80.28 -1.18
CA PRO A 235 59.69 -81.42 -0.28
C PRO A 235 58.35 -82.16 -0.17
N HIS A 236 58.42 -83.49 -0.18
CA HIS A 236 57.24 -84.35 -0.20
C HIS A 236 56.73 -84.56 1.25
N ILE A 237 56.15 -83.51 1.83
CA ILE A 237 55.55 -83.55 3.18
C ILE A 237 54.62 -84.77 3.29
N ARG A 238 54.91 -85.65 4.25
CA ARG A 238 54.07 -86.81 4.58
C ARG A 238 53.23 -86.49 5.80
N LEU A 239 51.90 -86.57 5.63
CA LEU A 239 50.95 -86.35 6.71
C LEU A 239 51.06 -87.47 7.78
N PRO A 240 51.01 -87.14 9.08
CA PRO A 240 51.02 -88.11 10.17
C PRO A 240 49.86 -89.13 10.12
N ALA A 241 50.12 -90.33 10.63
CA ALA A 241 49.14 -91.39 10.77
C ALA A 241 48.08 -91.03 11.83
N GLY A 242 47.03 -90.34 11.39
CA GLY A 242 45.94 -89.82 12.21
C GLY A 242 45.08 -88.80 11.46
N MET A 243 45.67 -88.08 10.49
CA MET A 243 45.01 -87.01 9.73
C MET A 243 44.22 -87.49 8.50
N ASN A 244 43.66 -88.71 8.52
CA ASN A 244 42.94 -89.34 7.40
C ASN A 244 41.53 -88.74 7.13
N GLY A 245 41.29 -87.48 7.48
CA GLY A 245 39.96 -86.84 7.44
C GLY A 245 39.91 -85.40 6.93
N LEU A 246 41.03 -84.78 6.55
CA LEU A 246 41.09 -83.39 6.09
C LEU A 246 41.55 -83.30 4.63
N ASP A 247 40.60 -83.12 3.71
CA ASP A 247 40.89 -82.84 2.31
C ASP A 247 41.19 -81.35 2.10
N PHE A 248 42.46 -80.97 2.31
CA PHE A 248 42.97 -79.61 2.05
C PHE A 248 42.63 -79.10 0.63
N LYS A 249 42.57 -80.00 -0.36
CA LYS A 249 42.22 -79.63 -1.75
C LYS A 249 40.73 -79.35 -1.88
N GLY A 250 39.88 -80.14 -1.21
CA GLY A 250 38.45 -79.89 -1.06
C GLY A 250 38.15 -78.57 -0.35
N GLU A 251 38.82 -78.29 0.78
CA GLU A 251 38.67 -77.03 1.51
C GLU A 251 39.15 -75.83 0.67
N ALA A 252 40.32 -75.91 0.02
CA ALA A 252 40.79 -74.83 -0.87
C ALA A 252 39.86 -74.57 -2.08
N ILE A 253 39.26 -75.62 -2.66
CA ILE A 253 38.27 -75.51 -3.75
C ILE A 253 36.97 -74.88 -3.25
N THR A 254 36.46 -75.32 -2.09
CA THR A 254 35.20 -74.80 -1.53
C THR A 254 35.38 -73.38 -0.99
N PHE A 255 36.49 -73.04 -0.35
CA PHE A 255 36.84 -71.66 0.05
C PHE A 255 36.85 -70.71 -1.16
N LYS A 256 37.45 -71.14 -2.28
CA LYS A 256 37.44 -70.38 -3.54
C LYS A 256 36.02 -70.18 -4.07
N ALA A 257 35.16 -71.19 -3.96
CA ALA A 257 33.75 -71.10 -4.36
C ALA A 257 32.93 -70.16 -3.45
N THR A 258 33.08 -70.28 -2.12
CA THR A 258 32.45 -69.38 -1.13
C THR A 258 32.85 -67.93 -1.38
N THR A 259 34.15 -67.67 -1.56
CA THR A 259 34.69 -66.33 -1.82
C THR A 259 34.16 -65.73 -3.12
N ALA A 260 34.08 -66.52 -4.20
CA ALA A 260 33.47 -66.07 -5.45
C ALA A 260 31.97 -65.75 -5.30
N GLY A 261 31.23 -66.55 -4.52
CA GLY A 261 29.83 -66.29 -4.17
C GLY A 261 29.63 -64.99 -3.39
N ILE A 262 30.51 -64.71 -2.42
CA ILE A 262 30.52 -63.44 -1.66
C ILE A 262 30.75 -62.25 -2.59
N ILE A 263 31.77 -62.33 -3.46
CA ILE A 263 32.10 -61.24 -4.39
C ILE A 263 30.93 -60.95 -5.34
N ALA A 264 30.34 -61.98 -5.96
CA ALA A 264 29.17 -61.81 -6.83
C ALA A 264 27.96 -61.21 -6.09
N THR A 265 27.75 -61.61 -4.83
CA THR A 265 26.65 -61.10 -4.00
C THR A 265 26.88 -59.63 -3.58
N LEU A 266 28.13 -59.28 -3.24
CA LEU A 266 28.55 -57.89 -2.98
C LEU A 266 28.34 -56.98 -4.19
N SER A 267 28.77 -57.41 -5.39
CA SER A 267 28.54 -56.64 -6.63
C SER A 267 27.06 -56.37 -6.87
N TYR A 268 26.21 -57.39 -6.72
CA TYR A 268 24.76 -57.24 -6.87
C TYR A 268 24.12 -56.34 -5.79
N CYS A 269 24.62 -56.38 -4.54
CA CYS A 269 24.22 -55.44 -3.49
C CYS A 269 24.59 -53.99 -3.83
N ILE A 270 25.79 -53.75 -4.38
CA ILE A 270 26.24 -52.42 -4.83
C ILE A 270 25.33 -51.88 -5.95
N ASP A 271 25.00 -52.71 -6.95
CA ASP A 271 24.12 -52.29 -8.04
C ASP A 271 22.66 -52.06 -7.58
N LEU A 272 22.15 -52.84 -6.61
CA LEU A 272 20.87 -52.56 -5.96
C LEU A 272 20.88 -51.24 -5.18
N MET A 273 22.01 -50.86 -4.57
CA MET A 273 22.17 -49.57 -3.89
C MET A 273 22.22 -48.42 -4.88
N ARG A 274 23.01 -48.52 -5.96
CA ARG A 274 23.05 -47.54 -7.06
C ARG A 274 21.67 -47.31 -7.69
N GLN A 275 20.95 -48.36 -8.06
CA GLN A 275 19.59 -48.24 -8.60
C GLN A 275 18.60 -47.59 -7.62
N ARG A 276 18.80 -47.77 -6.31
CA ARG A 276 18.01 -47.11 -5.27
C ARG A 276 18.38 -45.63 -5.17
N GLU A 277 19.65 -45.29 -5.22
CA GLU A 277 20.17 -43.91 -5.23
C GLU A 277 19.69 -43.12 -6.45
N ASP A 278 19.79 -43.67 -7.66
CA ASP A 278 19.18 -43.12 -8.88
C ASP A 278 17.68 -42.82 -8.71
N THR A 279 16.96 -43.76 -8.09
CA THR A 279 15.52 -43.64 -7.85
C THR A 279 15.22 -42.52 -6.85
N TRP A 280 16.10 -42.25 -5.89
CA TRP A 280 15.95 -41.15 -4.94
C TRP A 280 16.34 -39.80 -5.56
N HIS A 281 17.41 -39.71 -6.34
CA HIS A 281 17.77 -38.50 -7.08
C HIS A 281 16.64 -38.04 -8.01
N ARG A 282 16.08 -38.93 -8.84
CA ARG A 282 14.93 -38.64 -9.73
C ARG A 282 13.62 -38.34 -8.99
N ARG A 283 13.54 -38.62 -7.69
CA ARG A 283 12.41 -38.21 -6.82
C ARG A 283 12.66 -36.83 -6.23
N LEU A 284 13.87 -36.57 -5.73
CA LEU A 284 14.29 -35.29 -5.19
C LEU A 284 14.20 -34.18 -6.25
N GLU A 285 14.72 -34.43 -7.44
CA GLU A 285 14.62 -33.53 -8.60
C GLU A 285 13.16 -33.14 -8.93
N LYS A 286 12.25 -34.14 -8.95
CA LYS A 286 10.83 -33.89 -9.20
C LYS A 286 10.14 -33.13 -8.07
N GLU A 287 10.57 -33.31 -6.83
CA GLU A 287 10.02 -32.58 -5.68
C GLU A 287 10.58 -31.16 -5.61
N GLN A 288 11.85 -30.94 -5.96
CA GLN A 288 12.44 -29.62 -6.15
C GLN A 288 11.74 -28.84 -7.26
N GLU A 289 11.46 -29.47 -8.40
CA GLU A 289 10.72 -28.84 -9.50
C GLU A 289 9.25 -28.58 -9.16
N ARG A 290 8.59 -29.48 -8.41
CA ARG A 290 7.25 -29.22 -7.84
C ARG A 290 7.28 -28.02 -6.89
N ARG A 291 8.25 -27.97 -5.99
CA ARG A 291 8.44 -26.87 -5.04
C ARG A 291 8.68 -25.55 -5.76
N ARG A 292 9.56 -25.51 -6.76
CA ARG A 292 9.83 -24.32 -7.58
C ARG A 292 8.54 -23.80 -8.23
N ARG A 293 7.74 -24.67 -8.85
CA ARG A 293 6.45 -24.30 -9.44
C ARG A 293 5.44 -23.80 -8.40
N ALA A 294 5.43 -24.36 -7.19
CA ALA A 294 4.58 -23.88 -6.10
C ALA A 294 5.03 -22.51 -5.58
N GLU A 295 6.34 -22.27 -5.44
CA GLU A 295 6.92 -20.98 -5.06
C GLU A 295 6.68 -19.91 -6.14
N ASP A 296 6.80 -20.25 -7.42
CA ASP A 296 6.52 -19.33 -8.53
C ASP A 296 5.01 -19.05 -8.70
N ALA A 297 4.15 -20.05 -8.47
CA ALA A 297 2.69 -19.84 -8.40
C ALA A 297 2.29 -18.96 -7.19
N TYR A 298 2.93 -19.17 -6.03
CA TYR A 298 2.74 -18.32 -4.86
C TYR A 298 3.19 -16.88 -5.11
N LYS A 299 4.36 -16.66 -5.74
CA LYS A 299 4.81 -15.31 -6.14
C LYS A 299 3.80 -14.62 -7.06
N ARG A 300 3.30 -15.30 -8.10
CA ARG A 300 2.26 -14.76 -9.00
C ARG A 300 0.97 -14.45 -8.27
N CYS A 301 0.51 -15.32 -7.38
CA CYS A 301 -0.66 -15.09 -6.55
C CYS A 301 -0.45 -13.90 -5.60
N MET A 302 0.75 -13.72 -5.04
CA MET A 302 1.12 -12.55 -4.23
C MET A 302 1.27 -11.26 -5.07
N GLU A 303 1.68 -11.34 -6.33
CA GLU A 303 1.70 -10.21 -7.27
C GLU A 303 0.28 -9.81 -7.70
N GLU A 304 -0.61 -10.79 -7.94
CA GLU A 304 -2.04 -10.54 -8.16
C GLU A 304 -2.73 -10.01 -6.92
N LEU A 305 -2.41 -10.53 -5.71
CA LEU A 305 -2.92 -9.98 -4.45
C LEU A 305 -2.40 -8.57 -4.19
N LYS A 306 -1.16 -8.22 -4.58
CA LYS A 306 -0.68 -6.83 -4.56
C LYS A 306 -1.45 -5.94 -5.55
N LYS A 307 -1.75 -6.45 -6.75
CA LYS A 307 -2.59 -5.73 -7.74
C LYS A 307 -4.05 -5.60 -7.32
N LYS A 308 -4.60 -6.56 -6.57
CA LYS A 308 -5.96 -6.49 -6.01
C LYS A 308 -6.03 -5.69 -4.72
N ALA A 309 -4.96 -5.64 -3.92
CA ALA A 309 -4.81 -4.70 -2.81
C ALA A 309 -4.67 -3.24 -3.31
N ALA A 310 -4.26 -3.02 -4.57
CA ALA A 310 -4.35 -1.73 -5.24
C ALA A 310 -5.77 -1.35 -5.70
N ILE A 311 -6.76 -2.25 -5.55
CA ILE A 311 -8.21 -1.91 -5.63
C ILE A 311 -8.69 -1.56 -4.21
N GLY A 312 -8.01 -0.59 -3.59
CA GLY A 312 -8.42 0.00 -2.32
C GLY A 312 -9.58 0.98 -2.53
N GLY A 313 -10.45 1.10 -1.52
CA GLY A 313 -11.59 2.02 -1.53
C GLY A 313 -11.20 3.51 -1.50
N PRO A 314 -12.16 4.43 -1.29
CA PRO A 314 -11.92 5.89 -1.37
C PRO A 314 -10.71 6.36 -0.57
N ASP A 315 -10.53 5.83 0.63
CA ASP A 315 -9.49 6.19 1.60
C ASP A 315 -8.07 5.75 1.18
N TYR A 316 -7.95 4.85 0.19
CA TYR A 316 -6.67 4.35 -0.35
C TYR A 316 -6.17 5.16 -1.56
N GLN A 317 -6.92 6.18 -1.96
CA GLN A 317 -6.73 6.92 -3.21
C GLN A 317 -6.38 8.39 -2.97
N GLU A 318 -6.22 8.79 -1.71
CA GLU A 318 -6.01 10.17 -1.29
C GLU A 318 -4.61 10.39 -0.68
N GLY A 319 -4.04 11.57 -0.88
CA GLY A 319 -2.73 11.93 -0.32
C GLY A 319 -1.52 11.17 -0.93
N PRO A 320 -0.37 11.11 -0.23
CA PRO A 320 0.93 10.70 -0.78
C PRO A 320 1.07 9.20 -1.11
N HIS A 321 0.01 8.42 -0.97
CA HIS A 321 -0.04 7.00 -1.31
C HIS A 321 -1.12 6.67 -2.35
N SER A 322 -1.74 7.69 -2.96
CA SER A 322 -2.68 7.53 -4.06
C SER A 322 -2.05 6.72 -5.20
N ALA A 323 -2.72 5.67 -5.64
CA ALA A 323 -2.30 4.81 -6.75
C ALA A 323 -2.74 5.33 -8.13
N ILE A 324 -3.33 6.53 -8.19
CA ILE A 324 -3.86 7.14 -9.40
C ILE A 324 -2.71 7.71 -10.24
N ASN A 325 -2.72 7.45 -11.55
CA ASN A 325 -1.68 7.92 -12.45
C ASN A 325 -1.80 9.44 -12.72
N GLU A 326 -0.72 10.06 -13.20
CA GLU A 326 -0.70 11.52 -13.40
C GLU A 326 -1.76 12.01 -14.39
N GLU A 327 -2.09 11.23 -15.42
CA GLU A 327 -3.09 11.60 -16.44
C GLU A 327 -4.51 11.65 -15.85
N GLU A 328 -4.93 10.58 -15.15
CA GLU A 328 -6.20 10.55 -14.39
C GLU A 328 -6.26 11.61 -13.28
N PHE A 329 -5.10 11.96 -12.69
CA PHE A 329 -5.00 13.05 -11.73
C PHE A 329 -5.31 14.40 -12.40
N TYR A 330 -4.67 14.71 -13.54
CA TYR A 330 -4.90 15.96 -14.27
C TYR A 330 -6.34 16.10 -14.75
N ASP A 331 -6.91 15.06 -15.38
CA ASP A 331 -8.29 15.04 -15.87
C ASP A 331 -9.30 15.35 -14.76
N ALA A 332 -9.12 14.75 -13.58
CA ALA A 332 -10.01 14.94 -12.44
C ALA A 332 -9.84 16.31 -11.78
N VAL A 333 -8.61 16.86 -11.71
CA VAL A 333 -8.37 18.23 -11.24
C VAL A 333 -8.95 19.24 -12.21
N GLU A 334 -8.70 19.13 -13.51
CA GLU A 334 -9.29 20.02 -14.51
C GLU A 334 -10.81 19.95 -14.45
N SER A 335 -11.40 18.74 -14.42
CA SER A 335 -12.86 18.53 -14.25
C SER A 335 -13.43 19.11 -12.96
N ALA A 336 -12.69 19.07 -11.84
CA ALA A 336 -13.13 19.65 -10.57
C ALA A 336 -13.09 21.18 -10.60
N LEU A 337 -12.11 21.76 -11.29
CA LEU A 337 -12.01 23.20 -11.49
C LEU A 337 -13.07 23.70 -12.48
N ASP A 338 -13.31 22.96 -13.57
CA ASP A 338 -14.40 23.20 -14.53
C ASP A 338 -15.78 23.15 -13.84
N ARG A 339 -15.95 22.26 -12.85
CA ARG A 339 -17.14 22.18 -12.02
C ARG A 339 -17.25 23.39 -11.08
N ASN A 340 -16.15 23.84 -10.47
CA ASN A 340 -16.16 25.06 -9.66
C ASN A 340 -16.54 26.29 -10.50
N ASP A 341 -16.05 26.41 -11.73
CA ASP A 341 -16.38 27.52 -12.63
C ASP A 341 -17.88 27.51 -13.01
N LYS A 342 -18.44 26.33 -13.31
CA LYS A 342 -19.89 26.16 -13.58
C LYS A 342 -20.75 26.39 -12.34
N LEU A 343 -20.26 26.07 -11.14
CA LEU A 343 -20.91 26.40 -9.88
C LEU A 343 -20.81 27.91 -9.58
N GLU A 344 -19.71 28.59 -9.91
CA GLU A 344 -19.59 30.05 -9.80
C GLU A 344 -20.61 30.76 -10.71
N GLU A 345 -20.74 30.35 -11.98
CA GLU A 345 -21.77 30.89 -12.89
C GLU A 345 -23.21 30.68 -12.35
N MET A 346 -23.47 29.54 -11.69
CA MET A 346 -24.79 29.22 -11.14
C MET A 346 -25.06 29.94 -9.81
N VAL A 347 -24.08 30.06 -8.91
CA VAL A 347 -24.21 30.71 -7.60
C VAL A 347 -24.33 32.23 -7.73
N LEU A 348 -23.80 32.85 -8.80
CA LEU A 348 -24.05 34.27 -9.11
C LEU A 348 -25.56 34.60 -9.28
N SER A 349 -26.45 33.61 -9.38
CA SER A 349 -27.90 33.79 -9.45
C SER A 349 -28.64 33.79 -8.11
N ASN A 350 -28.04 33.29 -7.02
CA ASN A 350 -28.71 33.11 -5.72
C ASN A 350 -27.77 33.39 -4.53
N GLN A 351 -27.99 34.51 -3.84
CA GLN A 351 -27.28 34.82 -2.59
C GLN A 351 -27.97 34.17 -1.39
N ILE A 352 -27.23 33.34 -0.64
CA ILE A 352 -27.52 32.97 0.75
C ILE A 352 -26.21 33.10 1.52
N THR A 353 -26.22 33.86 2.60
CA THR A 353 -25.06 34.11 3.48
C THR A 353 -25.42 33.82 4.93
N ASP A 354 -24.91 32.72 5.49
CA ASP A 354 -25.09 32.41 6.91
C ASP A 354 -24.17 33.28 7.77
N SER A 355 -24.78 34.11 8.63
CA SER A 355 -24.06 34.97 9.58
C SER A 355 -23.54 34.16 10.77
N VAL A 356 -22.22 34.17 11.00
CA VAL A 356 -21.58 33.48 12.14
C VAL A 356 -21.38 34.45 13.30
N SER A 357 -21.89 34.09 14.49
CA SER A 357 -21.69 34.88 15.71
C SER A 357 -20.22 34.91 16.16
N ALA A 358 -19.73 36.10 16.52
CA ALA A 358 -18.40 36.26 17.12
C ALA A 358 -18.29 35.57 18.49
N MET A 359 -17.10 35.02 18.78
CA MET A 359 -16.71 34.57 20.12
C MET A 359 -15.85 35.65 20.81
N THR A 360 -15.69 35.52 22.13
CA THR A 360 -15.28 36.61 23.03
C THR A 360 -13.78 36.92 23.05
N ASP A 361 -13.47 38.21 23.23
CA ASP A 361 -12.17 38.81 23.57
C ASP A 361 -11.39 38.04 24.66
N ALA A 362 -10.16 37.60 24.33
CA ALA A 362 -9.11 37.19 25.28
C ALA A 362 -7.72 36.86 24.62
N GLY A 363 -7.13 37.73 23.78
CA GLY A 363 -5.83 37.43 23.12
C GLY A 363 -4.99 38.64 22.66
N GLY A 364 -5.18 39.81 23.28
CA GLY A 364 -4.64 41.11 22.85
C GLY A 364 -3.18 41.15 22.35
N LEU A 365 -2.97 41.98 21.32
CA LEU A 365 -1.90 42.04 20.30
C LEU A 365 -0.44 41.72 20.66
N ALA A 366 -0.05 41.75 21.93
CA ALA A 366 1.35 41.62 22.38
C ALA A 366 2.11 40.37 21.88
N PRO A 367 1.52 39.16 21.79
CA PRO A 367 2.23 37.98 21.26
C PRO A 367 2.63 38.11 19.78
N TYR A 368 1.83 38.84 19.00
CA TYR A 368 1.96 38.90 17.54
C TYR A 368 2.63 40.18 17.04
N LEU A 369 2.56 41.28 17.81
CA LEU A 369 2.99 42.62 17.39
C LEU A 369 4.40 42.66 16.80
N ALA A 370 5.38 42.06 17.49
CA ALA A 370 6.78 42.12 17.05
C ALA A 370 7.02 41.40 15.71
N GLU A 371 6.33 40.28 15.45
CA GLU A 371 6.42 39.55 14.19
C GLU A 371 5.56 40.20 13.09
N LEU A 372 4.41 40.78 13.45
CA LEU A 372 3.56 41.56 12.56
C LEU A 372 4.33 42.76 11.98
N GLU A 373 4.88 43.63 12.83
CA GLU A 373 5.61 44.82 12.37
C GLU A 373 6.87 44.42 11.57
N ARG A 374 7.53 43.31 11.94
CA ARG A 374 8.65 42.74 11.16
C ARG A 374 8.20 42.30 9.76
N LYS A 375 7.06 41.61 9.64
CA LYS A 375 6.52 41.16 8.34
C LYS A 375 5.96 42.31 7.50
N VAL A 376 5.29 43.29 8.10
CA VAL A 376 4.81 44.51 7.42
C VAL A 376 5.99 45.28 6.82
N SER A 377 7.05 45.49 7.60
CA SER A 377 8.30 46.10 7.13
C SER A 377 8.98 45.27 6.03
N GLU A 378 9.01 43.94 6.16
CA GLU A 378 9.57 43.03 5.16
C GLU A 378 8.82 43.08 3.82
N HIS A 379 7.49 42.98 3.84
CA HIS A 379 6.64 43.07 2.65
C HIS A 379 6.73 44.46 2.01
N HIS A 380 6.64 45.53 2.80
CA HIS A 380 6.77 46.91 2.31
C HIS A 380 8.12 47.16 1.64
N ARG A 381 9.24 46.75 2.26
CA ARG A 381 10.59 46.89 1.72
C ARG A 381 10.79 46.12 0.41
N LEU A 382 10.14 44.95 0.25
CA LEU A 382 10.23 44.08 -0.93
C LEU A 382 9.21 44.43 -2.03
N ALA A 383 8.19 45.22 -1.71
CA ALA A 383 7.22 45.75 -2.68
C ALA A 383 7.93 46.59 -3.75
N PHE A 384 7.36 46.57 -4.96
CA PHE A 384 7.80 47.33 -6.15
C PHE A 384 9.26 47.16 -6.63
N GLN A 385 10.14 46.50 -5.87
CA GLN A 385 11.45 46.06 -6.36
C GLN A 385 11.27 45.23 -7.63
N SER A 386 11.96 45.63 -8.71
CA SER A 386 11.98 44.86 -9.96
C SER A 386 12.55 43.46 -9.74
N LYS A 387 12.12 42.51 -10.57
CA LYS A 387 12.67 41.15 -10.66
C LYS A 387 13.17 40.80 -12.06
N ASP A 388 13.13 41.77 -12.97
CA ASP A 388 13.61 41.59 -14.34
C ASP A 388 15.14 41.45 -14.34
N GLY A 389 15.62 40.21 -14.52
CA GLY A 389 17.04 39.86 -14.50
C GLY A 389 17.58 39.20 -13.22
N GLU A 390 16.75 38.97 -12.20
CA GLU A 390 17.13 38.07 -11.10
C GLU A 390 17.02 36.60 -11.57
N SER A 391 18.13 35.84 -11.50
CA SER A 391 18.24 34.48 -12.03
C SER A 391 17.19 33.49 -11.54
N ASP A 392 16.67 33.74 -10.33
CA ASP A 392 15.84 32.80 -9.59
C ASP A 392 14.33 33.07 -9.79
N TRP A 393 13.96 34.22 -10.37
CA TRP A 393 12.57 34.62 -10.57
C TRP A 393 12.14 34.45 -12.02
N GLN A 394 11.18 33.56 -12.23
CA GLN A 394 10.59 33.24 -13.53
C GLN A 394 9.31 34.08 -13.73
N LEU A 395 9.24 34.85 -14.82
CA LEU A 395 8.02 35.53 -15.25
C LEU A 395 7.02 34.49 -15.79
N LEU A 396 5.84 34.39 -15.18
CA LEU A 396 4.77 33.44 -15.56
C LEU A 396 3.75 34.06 -16.52
N LEU A 397 3.48 35.35 -16.38
CA LEU A 397 2.46 36.11 -17.12
C LEU A 397 2.81 37.61 -17.13
N GLU A 398 2.59 38.25 -18.27
CA GLU A 398 2.67 39.70 -18.47
C GLU A 398 1.47 40.13 -19.35
N GLU A 399 0.50 40.81 -18.75
CA GLU A 399 -0.76 41.29 -19.37
C GLU A 399 -0.93 42.79 -19.09
N GLY A 400 -0.40 43.63 -19.98
CA GLY A 400 -0.41 45.09 -19.80
C GLY A 400 0.45 45.50 -18.60
N GLU A 401 -0.18 46.14 -17.60
CA GLU A 401 0.48 46.53 -16.35
C GLU A 401 0.62 45.35 -15.35
N MET A 402 -0.06 44.21 -15.59
CA MET A 402 0.01 43.05 -14.71
C MET A 402 1.20 42.17 -15.04
N LYS A 403 2.12 41.99 -14.08
CA LYS A 403 3.22 41.03 -14.15
C LYS A 403 3.13 40.03 -12.99
N VAL A 404 3.29 38.74 -13.26
CA VAL A 404 3.27 37.68 -12.24
C VAL A 404 4.54 36.84 -12.36
N TYR A 405 5.31 36.78 -11.27
CA TYR A 405 6.58 36.08 -11.14
C TYR A 405 6.50 34.97 -10.09
N ARG A 406 7.32 33.94 -10.27
CA ARG A 406 7.48 32.81 -9.35
C ARG A 406 8.96 32.48 -9.18
N ARG A 407 9.39 32.15 -7.96
CA ARG A 407 10.63 31.40 -7.74
C ARG A 407 10.27 29.95 -7.41
N GLU A 408 10.93 28.98 -8.03
CA GLU A 408 10.72 27.57 -7.67
C GLU A 408 11.51 27.24 -6.40
N VAL A 409 10.83 26.71 -5.37
CA VAL A 409 11.40 26.37 -4.06
C VAL A 409 10.70 25.15 -3.49
N GLU A 410 11.48 24.20 -2.97
CA GLU A 410 10.99 22.98 -2.35
C GLU A 410 11.62 22.83 -0.96
N GLU A 411 10.76 22.73 0.07
CA GLU A 411 11.13 22.57 1.49
C GLU A 411 10.68 21.17 1.93
N ASP A 412 11.60 20.34 2.42
CA ASP A 412 11.33 18.95 2.85
C ASP A 412 10.58 18.08 1.80
N GLY A 413 10.77 18.38 0.50
CA GLY A 413 10.08 17.71 -0.61
C GLY A 413 8.66 18.23 -0.89
N ILE A 414 8.25 19.32 -0.25
CA ILE A 414 6.99 20.02 -0.47
C ILE A 414 7.27 21.29 -1.28
N VAL A 415 6.50 21.52 -2.35
CA VAL A 415 6.59 22.76 -3.13
C VAL A 415 6.01 23.93 -2.35
N VAL A 416 6.80 25.00 -2.24
CA VAL A 416 6.47 26.24 -1.50
C VAL A 416 6.71 27.51 -2.33
N ASP A 417 6.91 27.33 -3.65
CA ASP A 417 7.19 28.35 -4.68
C ASP A 417 6.68 29.76 -4.32
N PRO A 418 7.56 30.71 -3.93
CA PRO A 418 7.16 32.09 -3.67
C PRO A 418 6.64 32.78 -4.93
N LEU A 419 5.45 33.36 -4.82
CA LEU A 419 4.77 34.16 -5.85
C LEU A 419 4.93 35.66 -5.55
N LYS A 420 5.19 36.44 -6.59
CA LYS A 420 5.16 37.91 -6.55
C LYS A 420 4.42 38.43 -7.78
N ALA A 421 3.45 39.32 -7.60
CA ALA A 421 2.76 39.99 -8.67
C ALA A 421 2.82 41.52 -8.51
N GLN A 422 2.77 42.23 -9.63
CA GLN A 422 2.63 43.67 -9.72
C GLN A 422 1.50 44.01 -10.69
N ASN A 423 0.75 45.08 -10.42
CA ASN A 423 -0.33 45.56 -11.29
C ASN A 423 -0.58 47.07 -11.08
N VAL A 424 -1.27 47.73 -12.01
CA VAL A 424 -1.78 49.09 -11.84
C VAL A 424 -3.28 49.12 -12.17
N VAL A 425 -4.11 49.54 -11.22
CA VAL A 425 -5.57 49.54 -11.32
C VAL A 425 -6.10 50.97 -11.27
N LYS A 426 -6.79 51.42 -12.33
CA LYS A 426 -7.37 52.78 -12.39
C LYS A 426 -8.69 52.87 -11.62
N GLY A 427 -9.06 54.06 -11.17
CA GLY A 427 -10.34 54.33 -10.52
C GLY A 427 -10.44 54.00 -9.03
N VAL A 428 -9.35 53.52 -8.42
CA VAL A 428 -9.31 53.03 -7.02
C VAL A 428 -8.02 53.47 -6.32
N THR A 429 -8.10 53.67 -5.01
CA THR A 429 -6.93 54.00 -4.16
C THR A 429 -6.29 52.75 -3.55
N ALA A 430 -5.11 52.94 -2.96
CA ALA A 430 -4.47 51.93 -2.12
C ALA A 430 -5.27 51.59 -0.85
N HIS A 431 -5.93 52.59 -0.23
CA HIS A 431 -6.79 52.36 0.93
C HIS A 431 -8.00 51.51 0.55
N GLU A 432 -8.69 51.83 -0.56
CA GLU A 432 -9.82 51.03 -1.06
C GLU A 432 -9.37 49.58 -1.35
N ILE A 433 -8.28 49.39 -2.11
CA ILE A 433 -7.79 48.05 -2.44
C ILE A 433 -7.39 47.24 -1.19
N CYS A 434 -6.70 47.85 -0.22
CA CYS A 434 -6.31 47.16 1.02
C CYS A 434 -7.51 46.90 1.96
N HIS A 435 -8.44 47.84 2.08
CA HIS A 435 -9.65 47.69 2.91
C HIS A 435 -10.51 46.51 2.43
N TYR A 436 -10.85 46.47 1.14
CA TYR A 436 -11.67 45.38 0.58
C TYR A 436 -10.97 44.01 0.55
N PHE A 437 -9.63 43.97 0.68
CA PHE A 437 -8.86 42.72 0.80
C PHE A 437 -8.73 42.25 2.25
N TRP A 438 -8.60 43.17 3.21
CA TRP A 438 -8.51 42.86 4.63
C TRP A 438 -9.86 42.45 5.21
N ASP A 439 -10.94 43.16 4.86
CA ASP A 439 -12.28 42.91 5.37
C ASP A 439 -12.70 41.42 5.22
N VAL A 440 -13.22 40.89 6.32
CA VAL A 440 -13.60 39.48 6.49
C VAL A 440 -15.08 39.28 6.14
N ASP A 441 -15.93 40.27 6.43
CA ASP A 441 -17.38 40.15 6.27
C ASP A 441 -17.78 40.09 4.79
N ILE A 442 -17.03 40.78 3.93
CA ILE A 442 -17.22 40.77 2.47
C ILE A 442 -16.33 39.75 1.73
N ARG A 443 -15.55 38.92 2.44
CA ARG A 443 -14.57 38.01 1.84
C ARG A 443 -15.22 37.06 0.81
N MET A 444 -16.38 36.52 1.17
CA MET A 444 -17.14 35.57 0.34
C MET A 444 -17.76 36.21 -0.92
N GLU A 445 -17.75 37.55 -1.05
CA GLU A 445 -18.22 38.21 -2.27
C GLU A 445 -17.21 38.14 -3.44
N TRP A 446 -15.93 37.87 -3.15
CA TRP A 446 -14.86 37.90 -4.17
C TRP A 446 -13.90 36.70 -4.12
N GLU A 447 -13.72 36.06 -2.96
CA GLU A 447 -12.76 34.95 -2.80
C GLU A 447 -13.37 33.63 -3.33
N THR A 448 -12.82 33.12 -4.43
CA THR A 448 -13.32 31.92 -5.10
C THR A 448 -12.67 30.63 -4.62
N THR A 449 -11.57 30.68 -3.85
CA THR A 449 -10.79 29.51 -3.44
C THR A 449 -11.18 28.92 -2.07
N VAL A 450 -11.94 29.67 -1.26
CA VAL A 450 -12.40 29.23 0.08
C VAL A 450 -13.78 28.59 0.06
N GLU A 451 -14.08 27.84 1.10
CA GLU A 451 -15.39 27.22 1.34
C GLU A 451 -16.06 27.75 2.61
N ILE A 452 -15.26 27.97 3.68
CA ILE A 452 -15.72 28.56 4.95
C ILE A 452 -14.71 29.62 5.38
N VAL A 453 -15.18 30.78 5.84
CA VAL A 453 -14.37 31.82 6.50
C VAL A 453 -14.99 32.14 7.86
N LYS A 454 -14.17 32.35 8.89
CA LYS A 454 -14.58 32.68 10.26
C LYS A 454 -13.60 33.67 10.89
N LEU A 455 -14.14 34.76 11.43
CA LEU A 455 -13.45 35.60 12.40
C LEU A 455 -13.31 34.80 13.71
N VAL A 456 -12.07 34.56 14.15
CA VAL A 456 -11.74 33.81 15.37
C VAL A 456 -11.60 34.75 16.56
N GLU A 457 -10.91 35.87 16.35
CA GLU A 457 -10.62 36.89 17.35
C GLU A 457 -10.51 38.26 16.66
N LYS A 458 -11.02 39.32 17.30
CA LYS A 458 -10.71 40.70 16.92
C LYS A 458 -9.70 41.27 17.93
N ILE A 459 -8.46 41.46 17.49
CA ILE A 459 -7.35 41.93 18.33
C ILE A 459 -7.35 43.47 18.44
N SER A 460 -7.73 44.16 17.36
CA SER A 460 -7.89 45.61 17.28
C SER A 460 -8.87 45.95 16.14
N ASP A 461 -9.15 47.25 15.91
CA ASP A 461 -9.94 47.70 14.75
C ASP A 461 -9.24 47.49 13.40
N ASP A 462 -7.96 47.13 13.40
CA ASP A 462 -7.12 46.95 12.21
C ASP A 462 -6.43 45.56 12.13
N THR A 463 -6.63 44.70 13.13
CA THR A 463 -5.94 43.39 13.24
C THR A 463 -6.88 42.33 13.82
N VAL A 464 -6.99 41.20 13.12
CA VAL A 464 -7.90 40.09 13.43
C VAL A 464 -7.21 38.74 13.26
N VAL A 465 -7.73 37.69 13.92
CA VAL A 465 -7.37 36.29 13.63
C VAL A 465 -8.48 35.67 12.79
N VAL A 466 -8.11 35.10 11.65
CA VAL A 466 -9.04 34.49 10.68
C VAL A 466 -8.74 33.00 10.53
N TYR A 467 -9.80 32.20 10.52
CA TYR A 467 -9.78 30.79 10.15
C TYR A 467 -10.56 30.61 8.85
N GLN A 468 -10.03 29.84 7.91
CA GLN A 468 -10.75 29.47 6.70
C GLN A 468 -10.42 28.05 6.23
N THR A 469 -11.39 27.38 5.62
CA THR A 469 -11.17 26.15 4.84
C THR A 469 -11.11 26.48 3.35
N HIS A 470 -10.22 25.79 2.64
CA HIS A 470 -10.04 25.94 1.20
C HIS A 470 -10.86 24.88 0.47
N LYS A 471 -11.43 25.21 -0.70
CA LYS A 471 -12.16 24.25 -1.54
C LYS A 471 -11.28 23.03 -1.82
N ARG A 472 -11.83 21.83 -1.61
CA ARG A 472 -11.04 20.60 -1.63
C ARG A 472 -10.51 20.29 -3.05
N MET A 473 -9.18 20.23 -3.17
CA MET A 473 -8.49 19.81 -4.39
C MET A 473 -8.17 18.31 -4.33
N TRP A 474 -9.09 17.50 -4.86
CA TRP A 474 -8.90 16.04 -5.02
C TRP A 474 -7.64 15.73 -5.86
N PRO A 475 -6.92 14.61 -5.63
CA PRO A 475 -7.11 13.58 -4.60
C PRO A 475 -6.47 13.96 -3.26
N THR A 476 -6.05 15.21 -3.08
CA THR A 476 -5.40 15.62 -1.84
C THR A 476 -6.44 15.93 -0.74
N MET A 477 -6.01 15.86 0.52
CA MET A 477 -6.87 16.21 1.66
C MET A 477 -7.28 17.69 1.62
N GLN A 478 -8.44 18.02 2.20
CA GLN A 478 -8.84 19.42 2.36
C GLN A 478 -7.83 20.19 3.20
N ARG A 479 -7.67 21.49 2.89
CA ARG A 479 -6.76 22.40 3.59
C ARG A 479 -7.54 23.38 4.46
N ASP A 480 -7.00 23.67 5.63
CA ASP A 480 -7.41 24.82 6.43
C ASP A 480 -6.23 25.76 6.67
N SER A 481 -6.52 27.03 6.96
CA SER A 481 -5.51 28.02 7.30
C SER A 481 -6.00 28.92 8.42
N LEU A 482 -5.12 29.15 9.38
CA LEU A 482 -5.33 30.01 10.55
C LEU A 482 -4.24 31.07 10.53
N PHE A 483 -4.61 32.35 10.54
CA PHE A 483 -3.67 33.46 10.37
C PHE A 483 -4.13 34.75 11.06
N VAL A 484 -3.15 35.58 11.48
CA VAL A 484 -3.40 37.00 11.76
C VAL A 484 -3.51 37.73 10.43
N SER A 485 -4.52 38.58 10.29
CA SER A 485 -4.70 39.52 9.17
C SER A 485 -4.72 40.95 9.73
N SER A 486 -3.82 41.79 9.24
CA SER A 486 -3.65 43.16 9.73
C SER A 486 -3.54 44.15 8.58
N ILE A 487 -4.25 45.27 8.68
CA ILE A 487 -4.11 46.42 7.80
C ILE A 487 -3.27 47.52 8.48
N ARG A 488 -2.36 48.13 7.72
CA ARG A 488 -1.44 49.17 8.16
C ARG A 488 -1.29 50.24 7.09
N GLN A 489 -1.26 51.50 7.50
CA GLN A 489 -0.70 52.58 6.69
C GLN A 489 0.77 52.75 7.09
N VAL A 490 1.66 52.80 6.11
CA VAL A 490 3.11 52.92 6.28
C VAL A 490 3.57 54.21 5.60
N ASP A 491 3.99 55.18 6.40
CA ASP A 491 4.65 56.39 5.90
C ASP A 491 6.04 56.00 5.32
N THR A 492 6.29 56.46 4.11
CA THR A 492 7.51 56.23 3.34
C THR A 492 8.53 57.34 3.51
N GLY A 493 8.11 58.54 3.93
CA GLY A 493 8.93 59.75 3.88
C GLY A 493 9.36 60.15 2.47
N ASP A 494 8.68 59.66 1.43
CA ASP A 494 8.90 60.02 0.01
C ASP A 494 7.75 60.87 -0.57
N ASP A 495 8.03 61.59 -1.64
CA ASP A 495 7.05 62.46 -2.33
C ASP A 495 5.91 61.68 -3.02
N GLU A 496 5.94 60.33 -3.01
CA GLU A 496 4.85 59.49 -3.55
C GLU A 496 3.73 59.24 -2.53
N GLY A 497 3.93 59.61 -1.25
CA GLY A 497 2.94 59.45 -0.19
C GLY A 497 2.83 58.02 0.39
N PRO A 498 1.95 57.84 1.41
CA PRO A 498 1.94 56.64 2.23
C PRO A 498 1.51 55.38 1.47
N SER A 499 2.18 54.28 1.77
CA SER A 499 1.77 52.94 1.33
C SER A 499 0.69 52.40 2.25
N TRP A 500 -0.29 51.68 1.69
CA TRP A 500 -1.16 50.79 2.46
C TRP A 500 -0.66 49.35 2.36
N VAL A 501 -0.71 48.61 3.46
CA VAL A 501 -0.24 47.23 3.57
C VAL A 501 -1.30 46.39 4.25
N VAL A 502 -1.66 45.25 3.66
CA VAL A 502 -2.32 44.14 4.36
C VAL A 502 -1.32 43.01 4.51
N CYS A 503 -1.11 42.52 5.73
CA CYS A 503 -0.25 41.39 6.02
C CYS A 503 -1.07 40.25 6.64
N ASN A 504 -1.05 39.09 5.99
CA ASN A 504 -1.72 37.86 6.43
C ASN A 504 -0.65 36.80 6.72
N PHE A 505 -0.54 36.31 7.95
CA PHE A 505 0.45 35.29 8.29
C PHE A 505 -0.02 34.27 9.32
N SER A 506 0.38 33.01 9.12
CA SER A 506 -0.07 31.91 9.97
C SER A 506 0.39 32.04 11.42
N VAL A 507 -0.54 31.71 12.32
CA VAL A 507 -0.34 31.63 13.77
C VAL A 507 -1.04 30.37 14.31
N ASP A 508 -0.59 29.91 15.47
CA ASP A 508 -1.33 28.93 16.26
C ASP A 508 -2.29 29.66 17.21
N HIS A 509 -3.49 29.10 17.42
CA HIS A 509 -4.49 29.61 18.36
C HIS A 509 -5.07 28.47 19.21
N PRO A 510 -5.14 28.56 20.56
CA PRO A 510 -5.49 27.43 21.42
C PRO A 510 -6.87 26.80 21.17
N SER A 511 -7.85 27.55 20.65
CA SER A 511 -9.19 27.02 20.33
C SER A 511 -9.26 26.27 18.99
N LEU A 512 -8.25 26.39 18.13
CA LEU A 512 -8.23 25.80 16.78
C LEU A 512 -6.93 25.00 16.50
N PRO A 513 -6.63 23.98 17.33
CA PRO A 513 -5.50 23.08 17.09
C PRO A 513 -5.61 22.38 15.73
N VAL A 514 -4.50 21.84 15.25
CA VAL A 514 -4.49 21.04 14.01
C VAL A 514 -5.33 19.79 14.22
N SER A 515 -6.29 19.54 13.31
CA SER A 515 -7.16 18.36 13.35
C SER A 515 -6.74 17.33 12.29
N ASN A 516 -7.25 16.10 12.39
CA ASN A 516 -7.10 15.09 11.35
C ASN A 516 -8.06 15.29 10.15
N LYS A 517 -8.97 16.28 10.19
CA LYS A 517 -9.95 16.53 9.12
C LYS A 517 -9.42 17.41 7.99
N CYS A 518 -8.38 18.20 8.23
CA CYS A 518 -7.78 19.12 7.27
C CYS A 518 -6.27 19.23 7.49
N VAL A 519 -5.50 19.44 6.42
CA VAL A 519 -4.07 19.74 6.50
C VAL A 519 -3.88 21.25 6.68
N ARG A 520 -3.16 21.65 7.74
CA ARG A 520 -2.93 23.07 8.09
C ARG A 520 -1.90 23.71 7.17
N VAL A 521 -2.36 24.62 6.31
CA VAL A 521 -1.51 25.49 5.48
C VAL A 521 -0.76 26.49 6.36
N LYS A 522 0.51 26.72 6.07
CA LYS A 522 1.28 27.86 6.57
C LYS A 522 1.42 28.91 5.47
N LEU A 523 0.98 30.13 5.73
CA LEU A 523 1.04 31.23 4.76
C LEU A 523 1.75 32.47 5.32
N ASN A 524 2.35 33.23 4.42
CA ASN A 524 2.85 34.59 4.64
C ASN A 524 2.58 35.40 3.36
N ILE A 525 1.52 36.21 3.40
CA ILE A 525 0.99 36.95 2.24
C ILE A 525 1.00 38.44 2.57
N GLY A 526 1.45 39.25 1.63
CA GLY A 526 1.46 40.71 1.71
C GLY A 526 0.81 41.33 0.48
N LEU A 527 -0.13 42.25 0.70
CA LEU A 527 -0.67 43.14 -0.33
C LEU A 527 -0.23 44.57 0.00
N VAL A 528 0.71 45.11 -0.78
CA VAL A 528 1.26 46.46 -0.61
C VAL A 528 0.80 47.34 -1.76
N CYS A 529 0.22 48.49 -1.46
CA CYS A 529 -0.39 49.38 -2.43
C CYS A 529 0.07 50.83 -2.24
N LYS A 530 0.31 51.55 -3.34
CA LYS A 530 0.50 53.02 -3.36
C LYS A 530 -0.57 53.68 -4.25
N THR A 531 -1.15 54.78 -3.79
CA THR A 531 -2.08 55.60 -4.58
C THR A 531 -1.29 56.56 -5.45
N LEU A 532 -1.43 56.44 -6.77
CA LEU A 532 -0.90 57.39 -7.75
C LEU A 532 -2.02 58.33 -8.17
N VAL A 533 -1.87 59.63 -7.86
CA VAL A 533 -2.80 60.69 -8.27
C VAL A 533 -2.15 61.47 -9.41
N THR A 534 -2.84 61.56 -10.55
CA THR A 534 -2.54 62.50 -11.62
C THR A 534 -3.23 63.82 -11.26
N PRO A 535 -2.52 64.94 -11.03
CA PRO A 535 -3.19 66.19 -10.67
C PRO A 535 -4.11 66.67 -11.81
N PRO A 536 -5.40 66.92 -11.56
CA PRO A 536 -6.30 67.46 -12.58
C PRO A 536 -5.95 68.93 -12.89
N ALA A 537 -6.50 69.46 -13.98
CA ALA A 537 -6.27 70.85 -14.39
C ALA A 537 -6.71 71.85 -13.30
N ASP A 538 -5.96 72.95 -13.16
CA ASP A 538 -6.00 73.88 -12.02
C ASP A 538 -7.40 74.13 -11.44
N GLY A 539 -7.57 73.72 -10.18
CA GLY A 539 -8.77 73.98 -9.36
C GLY A 539 -9.92 72.98 -9.51
N GLN A 540 -9.82 71.95 -10.37
CA GLN A 540 -10.79 70.86 -10.39
C GLN A 540 -10.61 69.89 -9.21
N PRO A 541 -11.70 69.28 -8.69
CA PRO A 541 -11.59 68.21 -7.70
C PRO A 541 -11.05 66.93 -8.33
N ILE A 542 -10.28 66.15 -7.56
CA ILE A 542 -9.78 64.84 -7.98
C ILE A 542 -10.96 63.89 -8.21
N THR A 543 -11.02 63.30 -9.40
CA THR A 543 -12.01 62.28 -9.78
C THR A 543 -11.41 60.87 -9.78
N ARG A 544 -12.20 59.84 -10.07
CA ARG A 544 -11.68 58.47 -10.20
C ARG A 544 -10.81 58.28 -11.45
N ASP A 545 -11.00 59.07 -12.51
CA ASP A 545 -10.16 59.00 -13.71
C ASP A 545 -8.73 59.53 -13.46
N ASP A 546 -8.58 60.40 -12.48
CA ASP A 546 -7.30 60.97 -12.02
C ASP A 546 -6.50 60.03 -11.11
N VAL A 547 -7.10 58.93 -10.64
CA VAL A 547 -6.56 58.07 -9.56
C VAL A 547 -6.25 56.66 -10.08
N SER A 548 -5.13 56.11 -9.62
CA SER A 548 -4.81 54.69 -9.79
C SER A 548 -4.07 54.11 -8.59
N CYS A 549 -4.23 52.80 -8.36
CA CYS A 549 -3.53 52.05 -7.33
C CYS A 549 -2.43 51.19 -7.98
N LYS A 550 -1.18 51.43 -7.59
CA LYS A 550 -0.05 50.55 -7.90
C LYS A 550 -0.02 49.44 -6.85
N ILE A 551 -0.17 48.19 -7.28
CA ILE A 551 -0.30 47.00 -6.42
C ILE A 551 0.97 46.16 -6.50
N ALA A 552 1.48 45.71 -5.36
CA ALA A 552 2.45 44.63 -5.24
C ALA A 552 1.88 43.56 -4.29
N TYR A 553 1.60 42.38 -4.84
CA TYR A 553 1.14 41.21 -4.08
C TYR A 553 2.28 40.21 -3.95
N ALA A 554 2.48 39.66 -2.76
CA ALA A 554 3.47 38.61 -2.50
C ALA A 554 2.83 37.49 -1.69
N ALA A 555 3.08 36.24 -2.07
CA ALA A 555 2.55 35.07 -1.39
C ALA A 555 3.61 33.97 -1.26
N TYR A 556 3.93 33.61 -0.02
CA TYR A 556 4.55 32.33 0.32
C TYR A 556 3.48 31.45 0.97
N VAL A 557 3.29 30.25 0.44
CA VAL A 557 2.26 29.31 0.89
C VAL A 557 2.87 27.90 0.91
N ASN A 558 3.06 27.37 2.12
CA ASN A 558 3.45 25.98 2.33
C ASN A 558 2.16 25.16 2.60
N PRO A 559 1.80 24.17 1.75
CA PRO A 559 0.51 23.46 1.81
C PRO A 559 0.37 22.47 2.98
N GLY A 560 1.33 22.44 3.92
CA GLY A 560 1.31 21.68 5.17
C GLY A 560 1.52 20.17 5.02
N GLY A 561 1.58 19.67 3.79
CA GLY A 561 1.67 18.27 3.43
C GLY A 561 1.54 18.09 1.92
N TRP A 562 1.73 16.86 1.45
CA TRP A 562 1.92 16.52 0.04
C TRP A 562 0.86 17.09 -0.92
N VAL A 563 1.36 17.66 -2.03
CA VAL A 563 0.65 18.06 -3.26
C VAL A 563 1.64 17.84 -4.41
N PRO A 564 1.26 17.30 -5.58
CA PRO A 564 2.16 17.21 -6.72
C PRO A 564 2.64 18.58 -7.22
N ALA A 565 3.94 18.66 -7.52
CA ALA A 565 4.60 19.90 -7.90
C ALA A 565 3.98 20.56 -9.14
N SER A 566 3.80 19.78 -10.21
CA SER A 566 3.17 20.22 -11.47
C SER A 566 1.78 20.82 -11.28
N VAL A 567 0.99 20.24 -10.37
CA VAL A 567 -0.39 20.63 -10.07
C VAL A 567 -0.41 21.95 -9.31
N LEU A 568 0.36 22.07 -8.21
CA LEU A 568 0.47 23.33 -7.45
C LEU A 568 0.96 24.47 -8.36
N ARG A 569 1.93 24.18 -9.23
CA ARG A 569 2.51 25.12 -10.19
C ARG A 569 1.51 25.54 -11.28
N THR A 570 0.69 24.63 -11.78
CA THR A 570 -0.37 24.92 -12.76
C THR A 570 -1.50 25.73 -12.15
N LEU A 571 -1.97 25.35 -10.96
CA LEU A 571 -2.95 26.11 -10.17
C LEU A 571 -2.47 27.53 -9.89
N ALA A 572 -1.24 27.70 -9.37
CA ALA A 572 -0.67 29.02 -9.10
C ALA A 572 -0.61 29.89 -10.37
N LYS A 573 -0.19 29.32 -11.51
CA LYS A 573 -0.14 30.04 -12.79
C LYS A 573 -1.53 30.50 -13.27
N ARG A 574 -2.61 29.81 -12.92
CA ARG A 574 -3.99 30.14 -13.35
C ARG A 574 -4.73 31.01 -12.35
N GLU A 575 -4.67 30.66 -11.07
CA GLU A 575 -5.48 31.27 -10.01
C GLU A 575 -4.95 32.64 -9.57
N TYR A 576 -3.64 32.87 -9.42
CA TYR A 576 -3.16 34.19 -8.99
C TYR A 576 -3.51 35.32 -10.00
N PRO A 577 -3.35 35.14 -11.33
CA PRO A 577 -3.84 36.12 -12.32
C PRO A 577 -5.38 36.21 -12.38
N ARG A 578 -6.12 35.12 -12.10
CA ARG A 578 -7.60 35.13 -12.01
C ARG A 578 -8.06 35.95 -10.80
N PHE A 579 -7.52 35.70 -9.62
CA PHE A 579 -7.73 36.45 -8.38
C PHE A 579 -7.47 37.94 -8.60
N LEU A 580 -6.28 38.32 -9.06
CA LEU A 580 -5.92 39.74 -9.21
C LEU A 580 -6.87 40.49 -10.16
N ARG A 581 -7.33 39.84 -11.25
CA ARG A 581 -8.32 40.43 -12.17
C ARG A 581 -9.72 40.50 -11.54
N LYS A 582 -10.24 39.40 -10.99
CA LYS A 582 -11.58 39.36 -10.34
C LYS A 582 -11.66 40.36 -9.19
N PHE A 583 -10.67 40.37 -8.29
CA PHE A 583 -10.63 41.24 -7.13
C PHE A 583 -10.50 42.73 -7.51
N SER A 584 -9.60 43.08 -8.43
CA SER A 584 -9.46 44.48 -8.89
C SER A 584 -10.76 45.01 -9.50
N ALA A 585 -11.42 44.21 -10.35
CA ALA A 585 -12.70 44.57 -10.96
C ALA A 585 -13.85 44.64 -9.94
N TYR A 586 -13.85 43.76 -8.93
CA TYR A 586 -14.79 43.79 -7.81
C TYR A 586 -14.68 45.09 -7.00
N VAL A 587 -13.46 45.51 -6.62
CA VAL A 587 -13.26 46.77 -5.90
C VAL A 587 -13.66 47.97 -6.75
N GLN A 588 -13.24 48.02 -8.03
CA GLN A 588 -13.69 49.05 -8.98
C GLN A 588 -15.23 49.14 -9.04
N GLY A 589 -15.93 48.01 -9.15
CA GLY A 589 -17.40 47.97 -9.17
C GLY A 589 -18.03 48.42 -7.84
N LYS A 590 -17.41 48.08 -6.70
CA LYS A 590 -17.89 48.45 -5.35
C LYS A 590 -17.59 49.90 -4.97
N THR A 591 -16.64 50.58 -5.59
CA THR A 591 -16.25 51.96 -5.26
C THR A 591 -16.66 53.01 -6.29
N LYS A 592 -16.88 52.63 -7.56
CA LYS A 592 -17.18 53.52 -8.70
C LYS A 592 -18.01 54.77 -8.36
N ASP A 593 -19.20 54.57 -7.80
CA ASP A 593 -20.18 55.63 -7.54
C ASP A 593 -20.15 56.14 -6.07
N LYS A 594 -19.09 55.81 -5.32
CA LYS A 594 -18.84 56.27 -3.94
C LYS A 594 -17.75 57.36 -3.90
N PRO A 595 -17.76 58.25 -2.88
CA PRO A 595 -16.64 59.16 -2.61
C PRO A 595 -15.30 58.42 -2.50
N ILE A 596 -14.21 59.09 -2.90
CA ILE A 596 -12.85 58.51 -2.89
C ILE A 596 -12.34 58.44 -1.44
N MET A 597 -11.94 57.25 -1.01
CA MET A 597 -11.27 57.00 0.28
C MET A 597 -9.76 56.93 0.04
N PHE A 598 -8.99 57.92 0.48
CA PHE A 598 -7.52 58.01 0.30
C PHE A 598 -6.73 57.23 1.35
#